data_AF-A0AAD8M961-F1
#
_entry.id   AF-A0AAD8M961-F1
#
_cell.length_a   1.000
_cell.length_b   1.000
_cell.length_c   1.000
_cell.angle_alpha   90.00
_cell.angle_beta   90.00
_cell.angle_gamma   90.00
#
_symmetry.space_group_name_H-M   'P 1'
#
loop_
_entity.id
_entity.type
_entity.pdbx_description
1 polymer ?
#
loop_
_entity_poly.entity_id
_entity_poly.type
_entity_poly.pdbx_seq_one_letter_code
_entity_poly.pdbx_strand_id
1 'polypeptide(L)'
;MLYITVQDKVLADRPTTLAVKIMGYDRAMFGFLPSGPEWRNLRKLVIVELLSNRRLDKLKHIPESEVNLFIRGLYGIWKSKTEGSVPVVELTERFGDLTTNVVVRMVAGKRYFGDSGFKNEEARRFQQATKNFLHLVGLFMVSDVVPLFGWIDSLTGYKGKMKKTAKEMDSILEGLMKEHKHKKKLSSIDELEQDFMHVMLSIQESDPSAQISDTAIKGTCLELDIFSGRLLMDAMVYVPSFVRLESFMLEKVSGF
;
A
#
# COMPACT_ATOMS: atom_id res chain seq x y z
N MET A 1 -17.21 -20.72 -14.08
CA MET A 1 -17.51 -19.69 -13.07
C MET A 1 -18.34 -20.22 -11.87
N LEU A 2 -18.74 -21.51 -11.83
CA LEU A 2 -19.59 -22.10 -10.78
C LEU A 2 -18.85 -22.86 -9.65
N TYR A 3 -17.53 -23.08 -9.78
CA TYR A 3 -16.77 -23.89 -8.83
C TYR A 3 -16.30 -23.12 -7.59
N ILE A 4 -16.14 -21.79 -7.73
CA ILE A 4 -15.65 -20.92 -6.64
C ILE A 4 -16.76 -20.78 -5.58
N THR A 5 -18.00 -20.49 -5.99
CA THR A 5 -19.12 -20.20 -5.09
C THR A 5 -19.58 -21.38 -4.21
N VAL A 6 -19.36 -22.62 -4.63
CA VAL A 6 -19.80 -23.81 -3.88
C VAL A 6 -18.85 -24.14 -2.72
N GLN A 7 -17.57 -23.79 -2.84
CA GLN A 7 -16.52 -24.06 -1.84
C GLN A 7 -16.00 -22.77 -1.18
N ASP A 8 -16.72 -21.65 -1.29
CA ASP A 8 -16.29 -20.33 -0.83
C ASP A 8 -15.78 -20.35 0.62
N LYS A 9 -16.42 -21.09 1.53
CA LYS A 9 -15.96 -21.16 2.94
C LYS A 9 -14.66 -21.96 3.12
N VAL A 10 -14.43 -22.98 2.31
CA VAL A 10 -13.23 -23.84 2.39
C VAL A 10 -12.05 -23.18 1.68
N LEU A 11 -12.32 -22.41 0.61
CA LEU A 11 -11.31 -21.68 -0.16
C LEU A 11 -11.05 -20.25 0.36
N ALA A 12 -11.87 -19.74 1.27
CA ALA A 12 -11.68 -18.41 1.86
C ALA A 12 -10.49 -18.36 2.83
N ASP A 13 -10.02 -19.50 3.34
CA ASP A 13 -8.89 -19.52 4.26
C ASP A 13 -7.56 -19.43 3.49
N ARG A 14 -6.71 -18.49 3.91
CA ARG A 14 -5.40 -18.29 3.28
C ARG A 14 -4.33 -19.08 4.06
N PRO A 15 -3.51 -19.89 3.38
CA PRO A 15 -2.40 -20.58 4.05
C PRO A 15 -1.46 -19.54 4.67
N THR A 16 -1.16 -19.72 5.96
CA THR A 16 -0.27 -18.82 6.70
C THR A 16 1.18 -19.13 6.32
N THR A 17 1.83 -18.23 5.59
CA THR A 17 3.26 -18.34 5.30
C THR A 17 4.11 -17.80 6.45
N LEU A 18 5.33 -18.29 6.57
CA LEU A 18 6.31 -17.81 7.55
C LEU A 18 6.57 -16.30 7.40
N ALA A 19 6.60 -15.81 6.15
CA ALA A 19 6.77 -14.40 5.84
C ALA A 19 5.66 -13.54 6.44
N VAL A 20 4.39 -13.94 6.26
CA VAL A 20 3.21 -13.27 6.81
C VAL A 20 3.20 -13.35 8.33
N LYS A 21 3.60 -14.48 8.91
CA LYS A 21 3.68 -14.62 10.36
C LYS A 21 4.68 -13.63 10.98
N ILE A 22 5.84 -13.46 10.36
CA ILE A 22 6.91 -12.59 10.87
C ILE A 22 6.65 -11.11 10.58
N MET A 23 6.22 -10.77 9.36
CA MET A 23 6.12 -9.38 8.90
C MET A 23 4.69 -8.81 8.97
N GLY A 24 3.68 -9.67 9.01
CA GLY A 24 2.26 -9.31 8.99
C GLY A 24 1.59 -9.30 10.35
N TYR A 25 2.33 -8.92 11.40
CA TYR A 25 1.80 -8.80 12.76
C TYR A 25 1.12 -10.07 13.26
N ASP A 26 1.74 -11.24 13.08
CA ASP A 26 1.19 -12.56 13.44
C ASP A 26 -0.24 -12.81 12.91
N ARG A 27 -0.48 -12.36 11.66
CA ARG A 27 -1.77 -12.42 10.93
C ARG A 27 -2.75 -11.29 11.23
N ALA A 28 -2.35 -10.17 11.84
CA ALA A 28 -3.28 -9.05 12.07
C ALA A 28 -3.61 -8.23 10.81
N MET A 29 -2.90 -8.44 9.69
CA MET A 29 -3.30 -7.89 8.38
C MET A 29 -4.55 -8.61 7.86
N PHE A 30 -5.62 -7.87 7.54
CA PHE A 30 -6.92 -8.47 7.24
C PHE A 30 -6.93 -9.36 5.99
N GLY A 31 -6.05 -9.12 5.03
CA GLY A 31 -5.85 -9.97 3.87
C GLY A 31 -5.29 -11.35 4.21
N PHE A 32 -4.66 -11.49 5.38
CA PHE A 32 -4.04 -12.72 5.88
C PHE A 32 -4.67 -13.26 7.18
N LEU A 33 -5.66 -12.54 7.73
CA LEU A 33 -6.47 -13.04 8.84
C LEU A 33 -7.25 -14.28 8.39
N PRO A 34 -7.25 -15.37 9.19
CA PRO A 34 -8.09 -16.53 8.93
C PRO A 34 -9.57 -16.16 8.83
N SER A 35 -10.32 -16.93 8.05
CA SER A 35 -11.76 -16.69 7.87
C SER A 35 -12.51 -16.84 9.20
N GLY A 36 -13.02 -15.73 9.74
CA GLY A 36 -13.67 -15.72 11.05
C GLY A 36 -14.43 -14.43 11.37
N PRO A 37 -15.04 -14.33 12.58
CA PRO A 37 -15.73 -13.11 13.02
C PRO A 37 -14.83 -11.86 13.00
N GLU A 38 -13.58 -11.99 13.46
CA GLU A 38 -12.60 -10.89 13.46
C GLU A 38 -12.32 -10.38 12.06
N TRP A 39 -12.03 -11.30 11.11
CA TRP A 39 -11.85 -10.96 9.70
C TRP A 39 -13.08 -10.27 9.11
N ARG A 40 -14.29 -10.78 9.37
CA ARG A 40 -15.53 -10.18 8.88
C ARG A 40 -15.74 -8.77 9.40
N ASN A 41 -15.47 -8.56 10.69
CA ASN A 41 -15.62 -7.26 11.34
C ASN A 41 -14.62 -6.25 10.77
N LEU A 42 -13.34 -6.63 10.68
CA LEU A 42 -12.30 -5.77 10.13
C LEU A 42 -12.52 -5.47 8.65
N ARG A 43 -12.89 -6.48 7.84
CA ARG A 43 -13.27 -6.30 6.43
C ARG A 43 -14.47 -5.36 6.29
N LYS A 44 -15.50 -5.51 7.11
CA LYS A 44 -16.67 -4.63 7.10
C LYS A 44 -16.26 -3.20 7.41
N LEU A 45 -15.42 -2.99 8.42
CA LEU A 45 -14.88 -1.68 8.76
C LEU A 45 -14.11 -1.07 7.58
N VAL A 46 -13.17 -1.81 6.99
CA VAL A 46 -12.38 -1.32 5.85
C VAL A 46 -13.29 -0.91 4.69
N ILE A 47 -14.27 -1.73 4.33
CA ILE A 47 -15.16 -1.45 3.19
C ILE A 47 -16.10 -0.28 3.49
N VAL A 48 -16.72 -0.25 4.67
CA VAL A 48 -17.79 0.70 5.00
C VAL A 48 -17.22 2.06 5.42
N GLU A 49 -16.13 2.09 6.18
CA GLU A 49 -15.63 3.32 6.78
C GLU A 49 -14.48 3.95 5.97
N LEU A 50 -13.62 3.11 5.38
CA LEU A 50 -12.41 3.57 4.68
C LEU A 50 -12.63 3.64 3.16
N LEU A 51 -13.15 2.58 2.56
CA LEU A 51 -13.30 2.44 1.11
C LEU A 51 -14.71 2.78 0.61
N SER A 52 -15.55 3.43 1.43
CA SER A 52 -16.86 3.87 0.98
C SER A 52 -16.76 5.04 0.01
N ASN A 53 -17.71 5.11 -0.93
CA ASN A 53 -17.79 6.22 -1.90
C ASN A 53 -17.76 7.59 -1.20
N ARG A 54 -18.43 7.71 -0.04
CA ARG A 54 -18.42 8.95 0.75
C ARG A 54 -17.02 9.32 1.23
N ARG A 55 -16.23 8.35 1.73
CA ARG A 55 -14.86 8.60 2.20
C ARG A 55 -13.94 8.91 1.02
N LEU A 56 -14.04 8.15 -0.05
CA LEU A 56 -13.26 8.37 -1.27
C LEU A 56 -13.57 9.74 -1.89
N ASP A 57 -14.82 10.20 -1.87
CA ASP A 57 -15.19 11.54 -2.35
C ASP A 57 -14.60 12.66 -1.47
N LYS A 58 -14.57 12.47 -0.15
CA LYS A 58 -13.86 13.41 0.75
C LYS A 58 -12.36 13.49 0.45
N LEU A 59 -11.74 12.37 0.10
CA LEU A 59 -10.31 12.27 -0.15
C LEU A 59 -9.91 12.46 -1.63
N LYS A 60 -10.85 12.69 -2.56
CA LYS A 60 -10.56 12.79 -4.01
C LYS A 60 -9.57 13.90 -4.38
N HIS A 61 -9.51 14.94 -3.55
CA HIS A 61 -8.57 16.04 -3.71
C HIS A 61 -7.11 15.57 -3.60
N ILE A 62 -6.85 14.45 -2.91
CA ILE A 62 -5.51 13.86 -2.77
C ILE A 62 -4.98 13.41 -4.14
N PRO A 63 -5.58 12.42 -4.84
CA PRO A 63 -5.10 11.99 -6.14
C PRO A 63 -5.10 13.13 -7.16
N GLU A 64 -6.11 14.00 -7.17
CA GLU A 64 -6.13 15.17 -8.05
C GLU A 64 -4.91 16.08 -7.84
N SER A 65 -4.58 16.37 -6.58
CA SER A 65 -3.42 17.21 -6.24
C SER A 65 -2.10 16.55 -6.61
N GLU A 66 -1.94 15.24 -6.37
CA GLU A 66 -0.69 14.52 -6.71
C GLU A 66 -0.50 14.40 -8.23
N VAL A 67 -1.56 14.12 -8.98
CA VAL A 67 -1.52 14.05 -10.44
C VAL A 67 -1.18 15.42 -11.03
N ASN A 68 -1.79 16.50 -10.52
CA ASN A 68 -1.46 17.86 -10.95
C ASN A 68 0.01 18.23 -10.67
N LEU A 69 0.54 17.86 -9.50
CA LEU A 69 1.96 18.05 -9.17
C LEU A 69 2.88 17.25 -10.10
N PHE A 70 2.52 16.01 -10.39
CA PHE A 70 3.24 15.16 -11.33
C PHE A 70 3.29 15.77 -12.74
N ILE A 71 2.14 16.21 -13.27
CA ILE A 71 2.04 16.85 -14.59
C ILE A 71 2.87 18.14 -14.63
N ARG A 72 2.77 18.98 -13.59
CA ARG A 72 3.57 20.20 -13.49
C ARG A 72 5.07 19.91 -13.48
N GLY A 73 5.50 18.87 -12.77
CA GLY A 73 6.90 18.42 -12.77
C GLY A 73 7.37 18.00 -14.16
N LEU A 74 6.58 17.22 -14.89
CA LEU A 74 6.89 16.83 -16.27
C LEU A 74 6.94 18.05 -17.20
N TYR A 75 5.99 18.97 -17.07
CA TYR A 75 5.98 20.21 -17.84
C TYR A 75 7.20 21.08 -17.56
N GLY A 76 7.65 21.15 -16.31
CA GLY A 76 8.88 21.82 -15.91
C GLY A 76 10.11 21.26 -16.63
N ILE A 77 10.26 19.93 -16.65
CA ILE A 77 11.35 19.25 -17.36
C ILE A 77 11.29 19.52 -18.87
N TRP A 78 10.09 19.50 -19.44
CA TRP A 78 9.90 19.81 -20.85
C TRP A 78 10.29 21.25 -21.17
N LYS A 79 9.97 22.20 -20.29
CA LYS A 79 10.31 23.62 -20.44
C LYS A 79 11.80 23.87 -20.27
N SER A 80 12.50 23.11 -19.43
CA SER A 80 13.94 23.28 -19.16
C SER A 80 14.84 22.55 -20.18
N LYS A 81 14.27 21.93 -21.22
CA LYS A 81 15.04 21.23 -22.26
C LYS A 81 15.85 22.21 -23.12
N THR A 82 16.98 21.76 -23.64
CA THR A 82 17.73 22.47 -24.68
C THR A 82 16.97 22.41 -26.01
N GLU A 83 17.01 23.47 -26.81
CA GLU A 83 16.43 23.46 -28.17
C GLU A 83 16.98 22.28 -28.99
N GLY A 84 16.07 21.56 -29.67
CA GLY A 84 16.41 20.35 -30.43
C GLY A 84 16.56 19.07 -29.62
N SER A 85 16.55 19.12 -28.27
CA SER A 85 16.59 17.93 -27.42
C SER A 85 15.19 17.42 -27.04
N VAL A 86 15.06 16.11 -26.85
CA VAL A 86 13.89 15.47 -26.24
C VAL A 86 14.31 15.00 -24.84
N PRO A 87 13.69 15.53 -23.76
CA PRO A 87 14.03 15.09 -22.42
C PRO A 87 13.62 13.63 -22.22
N VAL A 88 14.57 12.80 -21.81
CA VAL A 88 14.31 11.41 -21.41
C VAL A 88 13.95 11.39 -19.94
N VAL A 89 12.81 10.81 -19.62
CA VAL A 89 12.28 10.73 -18.25
C VAL A 89 11.99 9.28 -17.92
N GLU A 90 12.54 8.79 -16.81
CA GLU A 90 12.22 7.47 -16.28
C GLU A 90 10.84 7.51 -15.59
N LEU A 91 9.80 7.13 -16.34
CA LEU A 91 8.42 7.20 -15.87
C LEU A 91 8.12 6.17 -14.77
N THR A 92 8.81 5.02 -14.77
CA THR A 92 8.58 3.96 -13.78
C THR A 92 8.82 4.45 -12.35
N GLU A 93 9.93 5.14 -12.12
CA GLU A 93 10.27 5.71 -10.81
C GLU A 93 9.28 6.80 -10.42
N ARG A 94 8.95 7.72 -11.34
CA ARG A 94 8.02 8.82 -11.06
C ARG A 94 6.58 8.35 -10.81
N PHE A 95 6.12 7.29 -11.49
CA PHE A 95 4.83 6.67 -11.20
C PHE A 95 4.85 5.94 -9.85
N GLY A 96 5.98 5.32 -9.49
CA GLY A 96 6.19 4.78 -8.16
C GLY A 96 6.04 5.84 -7.06
N ASP A 97 6.68 7.00 -7.23
CA ASP A 97 6.59 8.13 -6.30
C ASP A 97 5.17 8.71 -6.23
N LEU A 98 4.54 8.95 -7.38
CA LEU A 98 3.15 9.43 -7.47
C LEU A 98 2.21 8.49 -6.73
N THR A 99 2.30 7.19 -7.02
CA THR A 99 1.42 6.19 -6.43
C THR A 99 1.66 6.06 -4.93
N THR A 100 2.92 6.06 -4.49
CA THR A 100 3.25 6.02 -3.07
C THR A 100 2.68 7.24 -2.34
N ASN A 101 2.82 8.43 -2.92
CA ASN A 101 2.22 9.63 -2.34
C ASN A 101 0.70 9.56 -2.25
N VAL A 102 0.01 9.12 -3.30
CA VAL A 102 -1.45 9.01 -3.27
C VAL A 102 -1.89 8.08 -2.15
N VAL A 103 -1.30 6.89 -2.07
CA VAL A 103 -1.71 5.87 -1.10
C VAL A 103 -1.37 6.29 0.33
N VAL A 104 -0.13 6.71 0.60
CA VAL A 104 0.29 7.09 1.96
C VAL A 104 -0.48 8.32 2.46
N ARG A 105 -0.83 9.26 1.57
CA ARG A 105 -1.68 10.40 1.94
C ARG A 105 -3.11 9.98 2.26
N MET A 106 -3.67 9.01 1.53
CA MET A 106 -5.01 8.48 1.83
C MET A 106 -5.03 7.64 3.11
N VAL A 107 -3.96 6.89 3.38
CA VAL A 107 -3.87 5.96 4.51
C VAL A 107 -3.47 6.68 5.80
N ALA A 108 -2.49 7.58 5.74
CA ALA A 108 -1.87 8.19 6.92
C ALA A 108 -1.59 9.69 6.74
N GLY A 109 -2.22 10.37 5.78
CA GLY A 109 -2.15 11.83 5.65
C GLY A 109 -0.76 12.40 5.28
N LYS A 110 0.25 11.55 5.04
CA LYS A 110 1.65 11.97 4.87
C LYS A 110 2.08 11.95 3.40
N ARG A 111 2.75 13.01 2.96
CA ARG A 111 3.38 13.09 1.64
C ARG A 111 4.87 12.78 1.76
N TYR A 112 5.37 11.85 0.95
CA TYR A 112 6.77 11.41 1.01
C TYR A 112 7.65 12.02 -0.08
N PHE A 113 7.13 12.23 -1.29
CA PHE A 113 7.87 12.73 -2.46
C PHE A 113 7.34 14.10 -2.92
N GLY A 114 8.21 14.95 -3.48
CA GLY A 114 7.85 16.27 -4.00
C GLY A 114 9.06 17.18 -4.26
N ASP A 115 8.80 18.31 -4.92
CA ASP A 115 9.82 19.25 -5.44
C ASP A 115 10.52 20.09 -4.35
N SER A 116 10.17 19.90 -3.07
CA SER A 116 10.69 20.68 -1.95
C SER A 116 12.13 20.34 -1.52
N GLY A 117 12.87 19.53 -2.31
CA GLY A 117 14.28 19.25 -2.07
C GLY A 117 14.60 18.43 -0.82
N PHE A 118 13.61 18.09 0.00
CA PHE A 118 13.79 17.20 1.14
C PHE A 118 13.85 15.76 0.64
N LYS A 119 15.07 15.21 0.57
CA LYS A 119 15.28 13.76 0.65
C LYS A 119 14.73 13.30 1.99
N ASN A 120 13.44 12.97 2.03
CA ASN A 120 12.80 12.49 3.24
C ASN A 120 13.36 11.10 3.54
N GLU A 121 14.26 11.02 4.52
CA GLU A 121 14.90 9.76 4.92
C GLU A 121 13.85 8.70 5.30
N GLU A 122 12.74 9.12 5.91
CA GLU A 122 11.62 8.24 6.21
C GLU A 122 10.97 7.67 4.94
N ALA A 123 10.80 8.48 3.89
CA ALA A 123 10.25 8.02 2.61
C ALA A 123 11.12 6.94 1.97
N ARG A 124 12.44 7.10 2.02
CA ARG A 124 13.40 6.12 1.50
C ARG A 124 13.39 4.83 2.31
N ARG A 125 13.37 4.95 3.64
CA ARG A 125 13.23 3.82 4.55
C ARG A 125 11.93 3.05 4.27
N PHE A 126 10.83 3.77 4.08
CA PHE A 126 9.53 3.20 3.74
C PHE A 126 9.54 2.47 2.40
N GLN A 127 9.99 3.10 1.31
CA GLN A 127 10.12 2.46 0.00
C GLN A 127 11.01 1.21 0.05
N GLN A 128 12.15 1.29 0.73
CA GLN A 128 13.06 0.15 0.86
C GLN A 128 12.44 -0.98 1.68
N ALA A 129 11.74 -0.66 2.76
CA ALA A 129 11.02 -1.64 3.56
C ALA A 129 9.90 -2.30 2.74
N THR A 130 9.15 -1.53 1.92
CA THR A 130 8.06 -2.05 1.08
C THR A 130 8.60 -2.99 0.02
N LYS A 131 9.70 -2.61 -0.65
CA LYS A 131 10.39 -3.46 -1.62
C LYS A 131 10.88 -4.76 -0.98
N ASN A 132 11.48 -4.68 0.21
CA ASN A 132 11.93 -5.86 0.95
C ASN A 132 10.75 -6.75 1.35
N PHE A 133 9.64 -6.15 1.81
CA PHE A 133 8.43 -6.89 2.20
C PHE A 133 7.87 -7.66 1.00
N LEU A 134 7.65 -6.99 -0.13
CA LEU A 134 7.12 -7.60 -1.35
C LEU A 134 8.03 -8.71 -1.89
N HIS A 135 9.35 -8.51 -1.81
CA HIS A 135 10.30 -9.55 -2.19
C HIS A 135 10.19 -10.77 -1.25
N LEU A 136 10.22 -10.56 0.07
CA LEU A 136 10.25 -11.62 1.06
C LEU A 136 8.92 -12.38 1.17
N VAL A 137 7.78 -11.71 0.97
CA VAL A 137 6.45 -12.36 0.97
C VAL A 137 6.23 -13.24 -0.26
N GLY A 138 6.92 -12.95 -1.37
CA GLY A 138 6.90 -13.77 -2.58
C GLY A 138 7.88 -14.95 -2.57
N LEU A 139 8.72 -15.09 -1.53
CA LEU A 139 9.63 -16.22 -1.42
C LEU A 139 8.90 -17.47 -0.92
N PHE A 140 9.31 -18.62 -1.44
CA PHE A 140 8.89 -19.92 -0.97
C PHE A 140 9.78 -20.37 0.20
N MET A 141 9.19 -20.61 1.37
CA MET A 141 9.90 -21.16 2.53
C MET A 141 9.63 -22.66 2.65
N VAL A 142 10.66 -23.44 2.99
CA VAL A 142 10.52 -24.90 3.12
C VAL A 142 9.52 -25.24 4.23
N SER A 143 9.53 -24.48 5.33
CA SER A 143 8.58 -24.66 6.44
C SER A 143 7.12 -24.46 6.05
N ASP A 144 6.84 -23.72 4.98
CA ASP A 144 5.47 -23.44 4.54
C ASP A 144 4.82 -24.64 3.85
N VAL A 145 5.64 -25.59 3.35
CA VAL A 145 5.17 -26.82 2.69
C VAL A 145 5.51 -28.07 3.47
N VAL A 146 6.71 -28.13 4.06
CA VAL A 146 7.13 -29.27 4.88
C VAL A 146 7.65 -28.77 6.23
N PRO A 147 6.75 -28.61 7.23
CA PRO A 147 7.09 -28.03 8.53
C PRO A 147 8.26 -28.72 9.25
N LEU A 148 8.41 -30.03 9.06
CA LEU A 148 9.50 -30.84 9.65
C LEU A 148 10.90 -30.39 9.19
N PHE A 149 11.03 -29.76 8.03
CA PHE A 149 12.30 -29.27 7.49
C PHE A 149 12.50 -27.76 7.67
N GLY A 150 11.74 -27.10 8.56
CA GLY A 150 11.84 -25.65 8.81
C GLY A 150 13.18 -25.16 9.37
N TRP A 151 14.10 -26.07 9.73
CA TRP A 151 15.49 -25.74 10.07
C TRP A 151 16.30 -25.28 8.85
N ILE A 152 15.96 -25.75 7.64
CA ILE A 152 16.61 -25.35 6.37
C ILE A 152 16.44 -23.85 6.15
N ASP A 153 15.26 -23.31 6.45
CA ASP A 153 14.97 -21.88 6.32
C ASP A 153 15.87 -21.00 7.19
N SER A 154 16.40 -21.55 8.30
CA SER A 154 17.33 -20.83 9.17
C SER A 154 18.72 -20.65 8.53
N LEU A 155 19.08 -21.50 7.56
CA LEU A 155 20.37 -21.43 6.85
C LEU A 155 20.38 -20.36 5.75
N THR A 156 19.20 -19.97 5.25
CA THR A 156 19.05 -19.00 4.15
C THR A 156 19.26 -17.54 4.57
N GLY A 157 19.17 -17.25 5.88
CA GLY A 157 19.17 -15.88 6.41
C GLY A 157 17.89 -15.08 6.16
N TYR A 158 16.89 -15.62 5.44
CA TYR A 158 15.65 -14.90 5.13
C TYR A 158 14.83 -14.58 6.38
N LYS A 159 14.80 -15.45 7.40
CA LYS A 159 14.16 -15.16 8.69
C LYS A 159 14.71 -13.88 9.34
N GLY A 160 16.02 -13.66 9.25
CA GLY A 160 16.66 -12.44 9.76
C GLY A 160 16.26 -11.20 8.96
N LYS A 161 16.22 -11.30 7.62
CA LYS A 161 15.73 -10.23 6.74
C LYS A 161 14.27 -9.89 7.01
N MET A 162 13.40 -10.89 7.18
CA MET A 162 11.98 -10.71 7.54
C MET A 162 11.83 -9.96 8.85
N LYS A 163 12.55 -10.35 9.91
CA LYS A 163 12.51 -9.64 11.21
C LYS A 163 12.97 -8.19 11.09
N LYS A 164 14.03 -7.93 10.31
CA LYS A 164 14.52 -6.57 10.08
C LYS A 164 13.48 -5.72 9.35
N THR A 165 12.87 -6.26 8.28
CA THR A 165 11.81 -5.57 7.52
C THR A 165 10.57 -5.32 8.39
N ALA A 166 10.14 -6.29 9.19
CA ALA A 166 9.01 -6.15 10.11
C ALA A 166 9.25 -5.02 11.11
N LYS A 167 10.43 -4.97 11.72
CA LYS A 167 10.81 -3.92 12.67
C LYS A 167 10.83 -2.53 12.03
N GLU A 168 11.32 -2.44 10.79
CA GLU A 168 11.39 -1.18 10.05
C GLU A 168 9.98 -0.64 9.75
N MET A 169 9.11 -1.50 9.22
CA MET A 169 7.70 -1.15 8.96
C MET A 169 6.96 -0.75 10.23
N ASP A 170 7.12 -1.54 11.29
CA ASP A 170 6.47 -1.24 12.55
C ASP A 170 6.93 0.09 13.14
N SER A 171 8.23 0.41 13.04
CA SER A 171 8.75 1.69 13.49
C SER A 171 8.14 2.88 12.75
N ILE A 172 7.89 2.75 11.44
CA ILE A 172 7.31 3.83 10.62
C ILE A 172 5.83 3.99 10.97
N LEU A 173 5.06 2.90 10.97
CA LEU A 173 3.64 2.91 11.28
C LEU A 173 3.34 3.37 12.71
N GLU A 174 4.19 2.98 13.66
CA GLU A 174 4.11 3.47 15.04
C GLU A 174 4.34 4.97 15.12
N GLY A 175 5.29 5.51 14.35
CA GLY A 175 5.52 6.95 14.23
C GLY A 175 4.29 7.68 13.70
N LEU A 176 3.75 7.21 12.57
CA LEU A 176 2.54 7.77 11.96
C LEU A 176 1.35 7.72 12.92
N MET A 177 1.13 6.59 13.61
CA MET A 177 0.04 6.44 14.57
C MET A 177 0.18 7.40 15.76
N LYS A 178 1.40 7.60 16.27
CA LYS A 178 1.67 8.57 17.34
C LYS A 178 1.42 10.00 16.88
N GLU A 179 1.83 10.36 15.66
CA GLU A 179 1.55 11.67 15.06
C GLU A 179 0.03 11.92 15.02
N HIS A 180 -0.76 10.94 14.59
CA HIS A 180 -2.23 11.04 14.56
C HIS A 180 -2.85 11.17 15.96
N LYS A 181 -2.45 10.30 16.89
CA LYS A 181 -2.91 10.37 18.30
C LYS A 181 -2.57 11.72 18.93
N HIS A 182 -1.44 12.33 18.57
CA HIS A 182 -1.07 13.67 19.04
C HIS A 182 -1.91 14.78 18.42
N LYS A 183 -2.08 14.79 17.08
CA LYS A 183 -2.92 15.77 16.37
C LYS A 183 -4.38 15.76 16.86
N LYS A 184 -4.93 14.57 17.15
CA LYS A 184 -6.27 14.44 17.73
C LYS A 184 -6.41 15.13 19.09
N LYS A 185 -5.40 15.02 19.97
CA LYS A 185 -5.40 15.70 21.28
C LYS A 185 -5.38 17.22 21.17
N LEU A 186 -4.82 17.75 20.09
CA LEU A 186 -4.74 19.18 19.82
C LEU A 186 -5.98 19.72 19.08
N SER A 187 -6.97 18.87 18.77
CA SER A 187 -8.12 19.20 17.92
C SER A 187 -7.72 19.86 16.60
N SER A 188 -6.55 19.50 16.07
CA SER A 188 -5.90 20.18 14.94
C SER A 188 -6.14 19.49 13.60
N ILE A 189 -7.19 18.67 13.50
CA ILE A 189 -7.49 17.87 12.31
C ILE A 189 -8.74 18.43 11.64
N ASP A 190 -8.57 18.93 10.43
CA ASP A 190 -9.68 19.36 9.58
C ASP A 190 -10.52 18.12 9.15
N GLU A 191 -11.83 18.30 8.95
CA GLU A 191 -12.71 17.22 8.43
C GLU A 191 -12.25 16.70 7.06
N LEU A 192 -11.55 17.54 6.30
CA LEU A 192 -10.98 17.23 4.99
C LEU A 192 -9.68 16.41 5.07
N GLU A 193 -9.04 16.32 6.25
CA GLU A 193 -7.79 15.59 6.48
C GLU A 193 -8.00 14.24 7.18
N GLN A 194 -9.24 13.76 7.30
CA GLN A 194 -9.52 12.47 7.92
C GLN A 194 -9.16 11.30 6.99
N ASP A 195 -7.87 10.98 6.96
CA ASP A 195 -7.32 9.76 6.36
C ASP A 195 -7.79 8.49 7.07
N PHE A 196 -7.41 7.33 6.51
CA PHE A 196 -7.89 6.05 7.01
C PHE A 196 -7.40 5.74 8.44
N MET A 197 -6.15 6.06 8.76
CA MET A 197 -5.59 5.86 10.10
C MET A 197 -6.34 6.69 11.13
N HIS A 198 -6.64 7.96 10.82
CA HIS A 198 -7.46 8.81 11.66
C HIS A 198 -8.85 8.20 11.92
N VAL A 199 -9.52 7.68 10.89
CA VAL A 199 -10.84 7.07 11.02
C VAL A 199 -10.79 5.84 11.93
N MET A 200 -9.82 4.94 11.72
CA MET A 200 -9.69 3.74 12.54
C MET A 200 -9.44 4.08 14.01
N LEU A 201 -8.58 5.07 14.29
CA LEU A 201 -8.34 5.57 15.65
C LEU A 201 -9.61 6.16 16.29
N SER A 202 -10.40 6.90 15.51
CA SER A 202 -11.67 7.46 15.99
C SER A 202 -12.73 6.40 16.28
N ILE A 203 -12.79 5.32 15.51
CA ILE A 203 -13.67 4.18 15.80
C ILE A 203 -13.17 3.43 17.05
N GLN A 204 -11.86 3.19 17.17
CA GLN A 204 -11.27 2.55 18.35
C GLN A 204 -11.63 3.28 19.65
N GLU A 205 -11.65 4.62 19.64
CA GLU A 205 -12.00 5.43 20.82
C GLU A 205 -13.52 5.51 21.08
N SER A 206 -14.34 5.57 20.02
CA SER A 206 -15.80 5.79 20.16
C SER A 206 -16.63 4.52 20.28
N ASP A 207 -16.12 3.39 19.76
CA ASP A 207 -16.79 2.09 19.82
C ASP A 207 -15.83 0.99 20.33
N PRO A 208 -15.69 0.83 21.65
CA PRO A 208 -14.90 -0.26 22.24
C PRO A 208 -15.37 -1.65 21.83
N SER A 209 -16.63 -1.82 21.40
CA SER A 209 -17.17 -3.11 20.97
C SER A 209 -16.61 -3.58 19.62
N ALA A 210 -16.04 -2.65 18.83
CA ALA A 210 -15.36 -2.96 17.57
C ALA A 210 -14.04 -3.72 17.77
N GLN A 211 -13.48 -3.75 19.00
CA GLN A 211 -12.27 -4.50 19.38
C GLN A 211 -11.07 -4.26 18.45
N ILE A 212 -10.89 -3.02 18.00
CA ILE A 212 -9.80 -2.64 17.10
C ILE A 212 -8.53 -2.40 17.94
N SER A 213 -7.53 -3.26 17.80
CA SER A 213 -6.23 -3.06 18.44
C SER A 213 -5.33 -2.13 17.62
N ASP A 214 -4.36 -1.49 18.26
CA ASP A 214 -3.30 -0.73 17.56
C ASP A 214 -2.60 -1.58 16.50
N THR A 215 -2.40 -2.87 16.79
CA THR A 215 -1.84 -3.84 15.85
C THR A 215 -2.73 -4.04 14.61
N ALA A 216 -4.05 -4.09 14.77
CA ALA A 216 -4.99 -4.19 13.66
C ALA A 216 -5.01 -2.91 12.80
N ILE A 217 -4.89 -1.72 13.43
CA ILE A 217 -4.77 -0.45 12.71
C ILE A 217 -3.50 -0.43 11.88
N LYS A 218 -2.35 -0.70 12.51
CA LYS A 218 -1.05 -0.73 11.81
C LYS A 218 -1.03 -1.78 10.71
N GLY A 219 -1.54 -2.98 10.96
CA GLY A 219 -1.64 -4.05 9.97
C GLY A 219 -2.52 -3.67 8.77
N THR A 220 -3.67 -3.03 9.02
CA THR A 220 -4.57 -2.57 7.95
C THR A 220 -3.92 -1.45 7.12
N CYS A 221 -3.26 -0.49 7.77
CA CYS A 221 -2.53 0.57 7.07
C CYS A 221 -1.40 -0.01 6.21
N LEU A 222 -0.60 -0.93 6.77
CA LEU A 222 0.47 -1.63 6.05
C LEU A 222 -0.06 -2.34 4.80
N GLU A 223 -1.19 -3.04 4.94
CA GLU A 223 -1.81 -3.76 3.83
C GLU A 223 -2.29 -2.79 2.74
N LEU A 224 -3.01 -1.74 3.12
CA LEU A 224 -3.49 -0.75 2.16
C LEU A 224 -2.32 -0.05 1.45
N ASP A 225 -1.26 0.30 2.17
CA ASP A 225 -0.07 0.94 1.61
C ASP A 225 0.66 0.05 0.60
N ILE A 226 0.95 -1.19 0.98
CA ILE A 226 1.76 -2.12 0.17
C ILE A 226 0.99 -2.59 -1.06
N PHE A 227 -0.25 -3.06 -0.88
CA PHE A 227 -0.98 -3.72 -1.96
C PHE A 227 -1.66 -2.71 -2.89
N SER A 228 -2.22 -1.61 -2.37
CA SER A 228 -2.82 -0.58 -3.22
C SER A 228 -1.75 0.15 -4.03
N GLY A 229 -0.58 0.42 -3.41
CA GLY A 229 0.52 1.06 -4.10
C GLY A 229 1.03 0.24 -5.28
N ARG A 230 1.14 -1.08 -5.12
CA ARG A 230 1.55 -1.96 -6.21
C ARG A 230 0.50 -2.04 -7.33
N LEU A 231 -0.77 -2.20 -6.97
CA LEU A 231 -1.85 -2.32 -7.96
C LEU A 231 -1.98 -1.06 -8.82
N LEU A 232 -1.91 0.11 -8.20
CA LEU A 232 -1.97 1.39 -8.89
C LEU A 232 -0.75 1.61 -9.79
N MET A 233 0.46 1.23 -9.33
CA MET A 233 1.66 1.30 -10.16
C MET A 233 1.54 0.40 -11.39
N ASP A 234 1.12 -0.86 -11.20
CA ASP A 234 0.95 -1.81 -12.30
C ASP A 234 -0.10 -1.27 -13.30
N ALA A 235 -1.22 -0.73 -12.83
CA ALA A 235 -2.20 -0.09 -13.70
C ALA A 235 -1.61 1.09 -14.50
N MET A 236 -0.83 1.97 -13.86
CA MET A 236 -0.20 3.12 -14.53
C MET A 236 0.89 2.73 -15.55
N VAL A 237 1.58 1.60 -15.34
CA VAL A 237 2.63 1.13 -16.27
C VAL A 237 2.01 0.34 -17.42
N TYR A 238 1.15 -0.64 -17.12
CA TYR A 238 0.69 -1.59 -18.12
C TYR A 238 -0.47 -1.08 -18.99
N VAL A 239 -1.35 -0.22 -18.46
CA VAL A 239 -2.49 0.31 -19.24
C VAL A 239 -2.02 1.17 -20.42
N PRO A 240 -1.09 2.14 -20.25
CA PRO A 240 -0.60 2.93 -21.39
C PRO A 240 0.22 2.11 -22.39
N SER A 241 1.01 1.13 -21.91
CA SER A 241 1.73 0.20 -22.78
C SER A 241 0.78 -0.66 -23.62
N PHE A 242 -0.30 -1.14 -23.02
CA PHE A 242 -1.35 -1.89 -23.70
C PHE A 242 -2.09 -1.03 -24.74
N VAL A 243 -2.49 0.20 -24.38
CA VAL A 243 -3.14 1.14 -25.30
C VAL A 243 -2.21 1.51 -26.46
N ARG A 244 -0.92 1.74 -26.21
CA ARG A 244 0.06 2.03 -27.28
C ARG A 244 0.28 0.83 -28.20
N LEU A 245 0.28 -0.39 -27.66
CA LEU A 245 0.32 -1.63 -28.44
C LEU A 245 -0.94 -1.80 -29.29
N GLU A 246 -2.13 -1.56 -28.74
CA GLU A 246 -3.37 -1.58 -29.51
C GLU A 246 -3.38 -0.52 -30.60
N SER A 247 -3.00 0.73 -30.32
CA SER A 247 -2.90 1.79 -31.33
C SER A 247 -1.91 1.45 -32.44
N PHE A 248 -0.74 0.89 -32.10
CA PHE A 248 0.25 0.44 -33.07
C PHE A 248 -0.23 -0.75 -33.91
N MET A 249 -0.93 -1.71 -33.28
CA MET A 249 -1.53 -2.85 -33.97
C MET A 249 -2.67 -2.41 -34.87
N LEU A 250 -3.51 -1.45 -34.44
CA LEU A 250 -4.58 -0.86 -35.23
C LEU A 250 -4.02 -0.08 -36.42
N GLU A 251 -2.96 0.73 -36.27
CA GLU A 251 -2.29 1.39 -37.40
C GLU A 251 -1.71 0.39 -38.42
N LYS A 252 -1.17 -0.75 -37.96
CA LYS A 252 -0.67 -1.80 -38.86
C LYS A 252 -1.78 -2.59 -39.55
N VAL A 253 -2.92 -2.78 -38.88
CA VAL A 253 -4.07 -3.52 -39.41
C VAL A 253 -4.94 -2.64 -40.31
N SER A 254 -5.00 -1.33 -40.04
CA SER A 254 -5.67 -0.32 -40.87
C SER A 254 -4.79 0.20 -42.01
N GLY A 255 -3.78 -0.55 -42.43
CA GLY A 255 -2.99 -0.27 -43.62
C GLY A 255 -3.80 -0.47 -44.92
N PHE A 256 -4.82 0.37 -45.10
CA PHE A 256 -5.46 0.76 -46.35
C PHE A 256 -5.65 2.27 -46.34
#